data_AF-A0A355V7Z8-F1
#
_entry.id   AF-A0A355V7Z8-F1
#
_cell.length_a   1.000
_cell.length_b   1.000
_cell.length_c   1.000
_cell.angle_alpha   90.00
_cell.angle_beta   90.00
_cell.angle_gamma   90.00
#
_symmetry.space_group_name_H-M   'P 1'
#
loop_
_entity.id
_entity.type
_entity.pdbx_description
1 polymer ?
#
loop_
_entity_poly.entity_id
_entity_poly.type
_entity_poly.pdbx_seq_one_letter_code
_entity_poly.pdbx_strand_id
1 'polypeptide(L)'
;MIGTRQIHRGYWFAIVSILLVTMSSAQAQLTGREILERVEENQRATTDAAFNRIQLSSCRFGLQNNQITCAERPRIKAIESVGINTGSDNRDTQTISIVLEPPAERGVGMLSYTYDDPEQ
;
A
#
# COMPACT_ATOMS: atom_id res chain seq x y z
N MET A 1 -19.63 -3.90 62.18
CA MET A 1 -20.22 -4.29 60.87
C MET A 1 -19.42 -3.64 59.74
N ILE A 2 -18.30 -4.24 59.29
CA ILE A 2 -17.46 -3.71 58.17
C ILE A 2 -17.17 -4.79 57.09
N GLY A 3 -17.42 -6.08 57.37
CA GLY A 3 -17.00 -7.19 56.50
C GLY A 3 -17.78 -7.40 55.21
N THR A 4 -19.10 -7.12 55.16
CA THR A 4 -19.94 -7.49 54.01
C THR A 4 -19.82 -6.54 52.80
N ARG A 5 -19.55 -5.25 53.03
CA ARG A 5 -19.32 -4.25 51.96
C ARG A 5 -17.98 -4.42 51.23
N GLN A 6 -16.96 -4.95 51.91
CA GLN A 6 -15.64 -5.24 51.33
C GLN A 6 -15.69 -6.46 50.40
N ILE A 7 -16.40 -7.52 50.81
CA ILE A 7 -16.57 -8.76 50.03
C ILE A 7 -17.31 -8.48 48.72
N HIS A 8 -18.37 -7.67 48.75
CA HIS A 8 -19.16 -7.35 47.55
C HIS A 8 -18.39 -6.47 46.54
N ARG A 9 -17.48 -5.59 47.01
CA ARG A 9 -16.57 -4.82 46.15
C ARG A 9 -15.50 -5.72 45.55
N GLY A 10 -14.95 -6.67 46.32
CA GLY A 10 -13.99 -7.66 45.83
C GLY A 10 -14.56 -8.57 44.73
N TYR A 11 -15.80 -9.07 44.91
CA TYR A 11 -16.49 -9.85 43.87
C TYR A 11 -16.77 -9.03 42.61
N TRP A 12 -17.17 -7.75 42.75
CA TRP A 12 -17.38 -6.88 41.60
C TRP A 12 -16.09 -6.61 40.82
N PHE A 13 -14.97 -6.37 41.53
CA PHE A 13 -13.65 -6.26 40.90
C PHE A 13 -13.20 -7.56 40.23
N ALA A 14 -13.46 -8.72 40.84
CA ALA A 14 -13.14 -10.02 40.24
C ALA A 14 -13.96 -10.29 38.97
N ILE A 15 -15.25 -9.98 38.96
CA ILE A 15 -16.13 -10.12 37.78
C ILE A 15 -15.67 -9.19 36.65
N VAL A 16 -15.34 -7.94 36.98
CA VAL A 16 -14.82 -6.97 35.99
C VAL A 16 -13.49 -7.44 35.39
N SER A 17 -12.57 -7.95 36.21
CA SER A 17 -11.29 -8.49 35.74
C SER A 17 -11.48 -9.73 34.85
N ILE A 18 -12.41 -10.63 35.19
CA ILE A 18 -12.72 -11.80 34.37
C ILE A 18 -13.33 -11.37 33.02
N LEU A 19 -14.20 -10.35 33.00
CA LEU A 19 -14.77 -9.80 31.76
C LEU A 19 -13.72 -9.12 30.87
N LEU A 20 -12.73 -8.47 31.46
CA LEU A 20 -11.61 -7.84 30.74
C LEU A 20 -10.66 -8.87 30.10
N VAL A 21 -10.44 -10.01 30.76
CA VAL A 21 -9.61 -11.10 30.22
C VAL A 21 -10.30 -11.81 29.05
N THR A 22 -11.62 -12.02 29.11
CA THR A 22 -12.36 -12.69 28.02
C THR A 22 -12.53 -11.83 26.76
N MET A 23 -12.45 -10.50 26.85
CA MET A 23 -12.44 -9.62 25.66
C MET A 23 -11.10 -9.63 24.91
N SER A 24 -10.00 -10.06 25.54
CA SER A 24 -8.67 -10.01 24.92
C SER A 24 -8.35 -11.20 24.00
N SER A 25 -9.20 -12.24 23.96
CA SER A 25 -8.97 -13.47 23.19
C SER A 25 -9.70 -13.52 21.84
N ALA A 26 -10.35 -12.44 21.40
CA ALA A 26 -11.06 -12.37 20.12
C ALA A 26 -10.29 -11.54 19.08
N GLN A 27 -9.03 -11.88 18.82
CA GLN A 27 -8.38 -11.44 17.59
C GLN A 27 -8.63 -12.52 16.54
N ALA A 28 -9.62 -12.29 15.68
CA ALA A 28 -9.79 -13.08 14.47
C ALA A 28 -8.48 -13.00 13.67
N GLN A 29 -7.79 -14.13 13.52
CA GLN A 29 -6.61 -14.21 12.68
C GLN A 29 -7.07 -14.11 11.23
N LEU A 30 -7.13 -12.89 10.70
CA LEU A 30 -7.37 -12.66 9.28
C LEU A 30 -6.33 -13.46 8.50
N THR A 31 -6.78 -14.15 7.47
CA THR A 31 -5.87 -14.85 6.58
C THR A 31 -5.03 -13.85 5.78
N GLY A 32 -3.83 -14.23 5.34
CA GLY A 32 -3.00 -13.34 4.50
C GLY A 32 -3.72 -12.84 3.25
N ARG A 33 -4.60 -13.66 2.68
CA ARG A 33 -5.47 -13.30 1.55
C ARG A 33 -6.44 -12.17 1.91
N GLU A 34 -7.19 -12.35 2.99
CA GLU A 34 -8.19 -11.37 3.44
C GLU A 34 -7.57 -10.01 3.76
N ILE A 35 -6.33 -9.99 4.27
CA ILE A 35 -5.57 -8.76 4.48
C ILE A 35 -5.25 -8.07 3.14
N LEU A 36 -4.76 -8.82 2.15
CA LEU A 36 -4.44 -8.27 0.83
C LEU A 36 -5.68 -7.76 0.10
N GLU A 37 -6.78 -8.54 0.11
CA GLU A 37 -8.07 -8.12 -0.44
C GLU A 37 -8.53 -6.81 0.19
N ARG A 38 -8.41 -6.69 1.52
CA ARG A 38 -8.79 -5.46 2.22
C ARG A 38 -7.89 -4.27 1.84
N VAL A 39 -6.59 -4.50 1.63
CA VAL A 39 -5.67 -3.44 1.18
C VAL A 39 -6.05 -2.97 -0.22
N GLU A 40 -6.31 -3.89 -1.15
CA GLU A 40 -6.72 -3.57 -2.51
C GLU A 40 -8.05 -2.82 -2.56
N GLU A 41 -9.04 -3.26 -1.79
CA GLU A 41 -10.33 -2.56 -1.65
C GLU A 41 -10.15 -1.12 -1.20
N ASN A 42 -9.31 -0.87 -0.18
CA ASN A 42 -9.05 0.49 0.30
C ASN A 42 -8.32 1.35 -0.76
N GLN A 43 -7.41 0.75 -1.53
CA GLN A 43 -6.75 1.47 -2.62
C GLN A 43 -7.76 1.86 -3.71
N ARG A 44 -8.63 0.94 -4.13
CA ARG A 44 -9.68 1.21 -5.13
C ARG A 44 -10.71 2.22 -4.63
N ALA A 45 -11.15 2.13 -3.38
CA ALA A 45 -12.14 3.05 -2.80
C ALA A 45 -11.69 4.51 -2.76
N THR A 46 -10.39 4.77 -2.88
CA THR A 46 -9.82 6.12 -2.83
C THR A 46 -9.39 6.64 -4.20
N THR A 47 -9.31 5.79 -5.22
CA THR A 47 -8.72 6.14 -6.52
C THR A 47 -9.39 5.39 -7.66
N ASP A 48 -10.30 6.05 -8.39
CA ASP A 48 -10.88 5.51 -9.64
C ASP A 48 -10.00 5.78 -10.86
N ALA A 49 -9.24 6.88 -10.83
CA ALA A 49 -8.25 7.25 -11.83
C ALA A 49 -7.00 7.83 -11.15
N ALA A 50 -5.83 7.38 -11.59
CA ALA A 50 -4.55 7.80 -11.04
C ALA A 50 -3.71 8.49 -12.11
N PHE A 51 -3.24 9.70 -11.83
CA PHE A 51 -2.21 10.38 -12.60
C PHE A 51 -0.89 10.35 -11.82
N ASN A 52 0.17 9.84 -12.43
CA ASN A 52 1.49 9.75 -11.82
C ASN A 52 2.55 10.35 -12.74
N ARG A 53 3.47 11.12 -12.17
CA ARG A 53 4.62 11.66 -12.86
C ARG A 53 5.89 11.29 -12.12
N ILE A 54 6.71 10.47 -12.77
CA ILE A 54 7.94 9.91 -12.20
C ILE A 54 9.15 10.51 -12.92
N GLN A 55 10.17 10.87 -12.14
CA GLN A 55 11.47 11.28 -12.66
C GLN A 55 12.56 10.37 -12.10
N LEU A 56 13.21 9.63 -13.00
CA LEU A 56 14.35 8.77 -12.66
C LEU A 56 15.65 9.47 -13.07
N SER A 57 16.56 9.61 -12.11
CA SER A 57 17.93 10.06 -12.35
C SER A 57 18.88 8.87 -12.27
N SER A 58 19.67 8.66 -13.33
CA SER A 58 20.64 7.56 -13.41
C SER A 58 21.98 8.07 -13.90
N CYS A 59 23.08 7.54 -13.38
CA CYS A 59 24.43 7.92 -13.78
C CYS A 59 25.34 6.69 -13.80
N ARG A 60 26.42 6.73 -14.58
CA ARG A 60 27.50 5.74 -14.42
C ARG A 60 28.15 5.95 -13.06
N PHE A 61 28.30 4.87 -12.31
CA PHE A 61 29.03 4.90 -11.05
C PHE A 61 30.54 5.06 -11.30
N GLY A 62 31.21 5.75 -10.39
CA GLY A 62 32.65 5.91 -10.32
C GLY A 62 33.13 5.81 -8.86
N LEU A 63 34.44 5.64 -8.68
CA LEU A 63 35.06 5.64 -7.36
C LEU A 63 35.86 6.92 -7.17
N GLN A 64 35.56 7.67 -6.12
CA GLN A 64 36.33 8.85 -5.71
C GLN A 64 36.53 8.79 -4.21
N ASN A 65 37.77 8.92 -3.73
CA ASN A 65 38.11 8.84 -2.31
C ASN A 65 37.55 7.59 -1.61
N ASN A 66 37.60 6.44 -2.28
CA ASN A 66 37.07 5.16 -1.78
C ASN A 66 35.54 5.15 -1.52
N GLN A 67 34.80 6.08 -2.14
CA GLN A 67 33.33 6.16 -2.11
C GLN A 67 32.74 6.05 -3.52
N ILE A 68 31.53 5.48 -3.61
CA ILE A 68 30.77 5.42 -4.87
C ILE A 68 30.18 6.80 -5.14
N THR A 69 30.48 7.36 -6.30
CA THR A 69 29.95 8.65 -6.78
C THR A 69 29.46 8.55 -8.23
N CYS A 70 28.76 9.57 -8.73
CA CYS A 70 28.44 9.66 -10.16
C CYS A 70 29.66 10.12 -10.95
N ALA A 71 30.11 9.32 -11.92
CA ALA A 71 31.23 9.65 -12.80
C ALA A 71 30.85 10.65 -13.92
N GLU A 72 29.56 10.85 -14.14
CA GLU A 72 29.01 11.73 -15.17
C GLU A 72 27.77 12.47 -14.65
N ARG A 73 27.32 13.49 -15.38
CA ARG A 73 26.06 14.16 -15.08
C ARG A 73 24.90 13.14 -15.19
N PRO A 74 24.02 13.04 -14.18
CA PRO A 74 22.89 12.11 -14.24
C PRO A 74 21.99 12.37 -15.45
N ARG A 75 21.59 11.28 -16.09
CA ARG A 75 20.60 11.25 -17.16
C ARG A 75 19.22 11.21 -16.53
N ILE A 76 18.33 12.05 -17.05
CA ILE A 76 16.96 12.18 -16.58
C ILE A 76 16.02 11.42 -17.52
N LYS A 77 15.17 10.59 -16.93
CA LYS A 77 14.00 9.98 -17.57
C LYS A 77 12.76 10.48 -16.86
N ALA A 78 11.93 11.25 -17.55
CA ALA A 78 10.65 11.69 -17.02
C ALA A 78 9.55 10.90 -17.72
N ILE A 79 8.67 10.28 -16.94
CA ILE A 79 7.56 9.47 -17.42
C ILE A 79 6.29 9.98 -16.76
N GLU A 80 5.23 10.08 -17.53
CA GLU A 80 3.91 10.46 -17.06
C GLU A 80 2.94 9.33 -17.41
N SER A 81 2.14 8.91 -16.44
CA SER A 81 1.21 7.80 -16.61
C SER A 81 -0.16 8.14 -16.07
N VAL A 82 -1.19 7.72 -16.79
CA VAL A 82 -2.59 7.78 -16.37
C VAL A 82 -3.14 6.36 -16.35
N GLY A 83 -3.73 5.98 -15.22
CA GLY A 83 -4.45 4.73 -15.06
C GLY A 83 -5.92 4.98 -14.73
N ILE A 84 -6.80 4.12 -15.22
CA ILE A 84 -8.20 4.04 -14.81
C ILE A 84 -8.52 2.61 -14.37
N ASN A 85 -9.37 2.48 -13.37
CA ASN A 85 -9.92 1.19 -12.98
C ASN A 85 -11.18 0.90 -13.80
N THR A 86 -11.31 -0.34 -14.26
CA THR A 86 -12.41 -0.82 -15.12
C THR A 86 -12.88 -2.20 -14.65
N GLY A 87 -13.78 -2.84 -15.41
CA GLY A 87 -14.27 -4.17 -15.08
C GLY A 87 -15.30 -4.18 -13.94
N SER A 88 -15.70 -5.38 -13.51
CA SER A 88 -16.58 -5.53 -12.34
C SER A 88 -15.87 -5.09 -11.07
N ASP A 89 -16.56 -4.31 -10.23
CA ASP A 89 -16.03 -3.78 -8.97
C ASP A 89 -14.70 -3.01 -9.09
N ASN A 90 -14.44 -2.42 -10.27
CA ASN A 90 -13.21 -1.65 -10.56
C ASN A 90 -11.92 -2.47 -10.34
N ARG A 91 -11.97 -3.79 -10.61
CA ARG A 91 -10.83 -4.69 -10.38
C ARG A 91 -9.86 -4.82 -11.54
N ASP A 92 -10.29 -4.48 -12.75
CA ASP A 92 -9.38 -4.36 -13.89
C ASP A 92 -8.72 -2.98 -13.89
N THR A 93 -7.55 -2.86 -14.53
CA THR A 93 -6.84 -1.59 -14.65
C THR A 93 -6.30 -1.40 -16.06
N GLN A 94 -6.52 -0.21 -16.62
CA GLN A 94 -5.95 0.21 -17.89
C GLN A 94 -5.04 1.39 -17.65
N THR A 95 -3.78 1.31 -18.07
CA THR A 95 -2.78 2.35 -17.86
C THR A 95 -2.09 2.72 -19.16
N ILE A 96 -1.97 4.02 -19.43
CA ILE A 96 -1.09 4.56 -20.45
C ILE A 96 0.07 5.30 -19.78
N SER A 97 1.30 5.01 -20.20
CA SER A 97 2.52 5.70 -19.77
C SER A 97 3.19 6.34 -20.97
N ILE A 98 3.67 7.58 -20.85
CA ILE A 98 4.33 8.34 -21.91
C ILE A 98 5.63 8.93 -21.39
N VAL A 99 6.70 8.75 -22.16
CA VAL A 99 8.00 9.37 -21.87
C VAL A 99 7.96 10.86 -22.26
N LEU A 100 8.28 11.73 -21.29
CA LEU A 100 8.40 13.18 -21.48
C LEU A 100 9.85 13.61 -21.76
N GLU A 101 10.82 12.91 -21.16
CA GLU A 101 12.25 13.16 -21.33
C GLU A 101 13.06 11.85 -21.38
N PRO A 102 14.16 11.79 -22.17
CA PRO A 102 14.76 12.86 -22.98
C PRO A 102 14.03 13.10 -24.31
N PRO A 103 14.35 14.18 -25.04
CA PRO A 103 13.73 14.48 -26.34
C PRO A 103 13.82 13.33 -27.37
N ALA A 104 14.89 12.54 -27.33
CA ALA A 104 15.09 11.40 -28.24
C ALA A 104 14.07 10.26 -28.05
N GLU A 105 13.41 10.20 -26.90
CA GLU A 105 12.41 9.17 -26.57
C GLU A 105 11.05 9.79 -26.24
N ARG A 106 10.91 11.11 -26.38
CA ARG A 106 9.69 11.82 -26.04
C ARG A 106 8.55 11.32 -26.92
N GLY A 107 7.43 11.00 -26.28
CA GLY A 107 6.22 10.49 -26.93
C GLY A 107 6.20 8.98 -27.11
N VAL A 108 7.28 8.25 -26.74
CA VAL A 108 7.21 6.79 -26.64
C VAL A 108 6.22 6.43 -25.53
N GLY A 109 5.20 5.66 -25.91
CA GLY A 109 4.10 5.27 -25.05
C GLY A 109 4.08 3.77 -24.76
N MET A 110 3.56 3.40 -23.60
CA MET A 110 3.25 2.03 -23.23
C MET A 110 1.81 1.95 -22.76
N LEU A 111 1.07 0.98 -23.29
CA LEU A 111 -0.29 0.68 -22.90
C LEU A 111 -0.31 -0.67 -22.19
N SER A 112 -0.87 -0.70 -20.99
CA SER A 112 -0.93 -1.88 -20.13
C SER A 112 -2.36 -2.12 -19.67
N TYR A 113 -2.77 -3.38 -19.73
CA TYR A 113 -4.04 -3.88 -19.21
C TYR A 113 -3.76 -4.94 -18.17
N THR A 114 -4.36 -4.79 -16.99
CA THR A 114 -4.35 -5.79 -15.92
C THR A 114 -5.79 -6.20 -15.69
N TYR A 115 -6.06 -7.50 -15.72
CA TYR A 115 -7.39 -8.05 -15.45
C TYR A 115 -7.37 -8.78 -14.12
N ASP A 116 -8.47 -8.71 -13.38
CA ASP A 116 -8.66 -9.55 -12.20
C ASP A 116 -8.86 -11.01 -12.65
N ASP A 117 -8.30 -11.96 -11.90
CA ASP A 117 -8.55 -13.38 -12.12
C ASP A 117 -9.69 -13.82 -11.20
N PRO A 118 -10.91 -14.04 -11.73
CA PRO A 118 -12.07 -14.37 -10.90
C PRO A 118 -12.00 -15.78 -10.30
N GLU A 119 -11.04 -16.62 -10.72
CA GLU A 119 -10.93 -18.03 -10.31
C GLU A 119 -9.86 -18.30 -9.23
N GLN A 120 -9.21 -17.26 -8.69
CA GLN A 120 -8.10 -17.38 -7.73
C GLN A 120 -8.47 -17.08 -6.27
#